data_AF-A0A3M2L1C3-F1
#
_entry.id   AF-A0A3M2L1C3-F1
#
_cell.length_a   1.000
_cell.length_b   1.000
_cell.length_c   1.000
_cell.angle_alpha   90.00
_cell.angle_beta   90.00
_cell.angle_gamma   90.00
#
_symmetry.space_group_name_H-M   'P 1'
#
loop_
_entity.id
_entity.type
_entity.pdbx_description
1 polymer ?
#
loop_
_entity_poly.entity_id
_entity_poly.type
_entity_poly.pdbx_seq_one_letter_code
_entity_poly.pdbx_strand_id
1 'polypeptide(L)' 'ASCLGVWRHAPDRAPSTPGDDAWAVVALHRLAVRLGLRREPPPGDHAARLHRTLLQRLEEHRSFDLSAEPLAI' A
#
# COMPACT_ATOMS: atom_id res chain seq x y z
N ALA A 1 -2.42 12.70 -8.87
CA ALA A 1 -2.36 12.63 -7.40
C ALA A 1 -3.76 12.44 -6.79
N SER A 2 -4.66 11.74 -7.49
CA SER A 2 -6.10 11.77 -7.21
C SER A 2 -6.60 10.55 -6.42
N CYS A 3 -5.85 9.44 -6.42
CA CYS A 3 -6.27 8.22 -5.70
C CYS A 3 -6.08 8.33 -4.18
N LEU A 4 -5.14 9.15 -3.69
CA LEU A 4 -4.84 9.26 -2.26
C LEU A 4 -5.95 9.91 -1.44
N GLY A 5 -6.72 10.83 -2.05
CA GLY A 5 -7.83 11.50 -1.37
C GLY A 5 -9.01 10.55 -1.10
N VAL A 6 -9.26 9.60 -1.99
CA VAL A 6 -10.31 8.58 -1.84
C VAL A 6 -9.99 7.65 -0.67
N TRP A 7 -8.71 7.29 -0.53
CA TRP A 7 -8.19 6.40 0.51
C TRP A 7 -8.23 7.02 1.91
N ARG A 8 -7.83 8.28 2.04
CA ARG A 8 -7.91 9.02 3.32
C ARG A 8 -9.35 9.19 3.82
N HIS A 9 -10.33 9.17 2.90
CA HIS A 9 -11.74 9.38 3.21
C HIS A 9 -12.60 8.12 3.12
N ALA A 10 -11.98 6.94 2.93
CA ALA A 10 -12.70 5.68 3.02
C ALA A 10 -13.23 5.53 4.46
N PRO A 11 -14.57 5.45 4.67
CA PRO A 11 -15.14 5.38 6.00
C PRO A 11 -14.70 4.08 6.69
N ASP A 12 -14.41 4.17 7.99
CA ASP A 12 -14.03 3.08 8.90
C ASP A 12 -14.91 1.82 8.71
N ARG A 13 -14.58 0.99 7.73
CA ARG A 13 -15.21 -0.32 7.53
C ARG A 13 -14.35 -1.35 8.24
N ALA A 14 -14.83 -1.67 9.44
CA ALA A 14 -14.37 -2.68 10.39
C ALA A 14 -13.08 -2.32 11.18
N PRO A 15 -13.09 -2.45 12.52
CA PRO A 15 -11.94 -2.20 13.38
C PRO A 15 -10.85 -3.31 13.29
N SER A 16 -10.68 -3.93 12.13
CA SER A 16 -9.74 -5.03 11.92
C SER A 16 -9.03 -4.93 10.58
N THR A 17 -8.56 -3.76 10.20
CA THR A 17 -7.19 -3.55 9.71
C THR A 17 -7.02 -2.06 9.39
N PRO A 18 -5.99 -1.38 9.92
CA PRO A 18 -5.42 -0.28 9.17
C PRO A 18 -5.07 -0.88 7.80
N GLY A 19 -5.78 -0.47 6.74
CA GLY A 19 -5.34 -0.76 5.38
C GLY A 19 -3.87 -0.39 5.34
N ASP A 20 -3.00 -1.34 5.02
CA ASP A 20 -1.57 -1.17 5.20
C ASP A 20 -1.05 -0.17 4.17
N ASP A 21 -1.18 1.13 4.45
CA ASP A 21 -0.77 2.24 3.60
C ASP A 21 0.72 2.15 3.22
N ALA A 22 1.49 1.24 3.84
CA ALA A 22 2.82 0.85 3.41
C ALA A 22 2.92 0.54 1.93
N TRP A 23 1.92 -0.13 1.34
CA TRP A 23 1.96 -0.41 -0.10
C TRP A 23 1.94 0.89 -0.91
N ALA A 24 1.09 1.86 -0.52
CA ALA A 24 0.94 3.14 -1.20
C ALA A 24 2.19 4.02 -1.00
N VAL A 25 2.71 4.09 0.23
CA VAL A 25 3.93 4.81 0.58
C VAL A 25 5.13 4.27 -0.23
N VAL A 26 5.30 2.95 -0.30
CA VAL A 26 6.40 2.33 -1.05
C VAL A 26 6.20 2.49 -2.57
N ALA A 27 4.97 2.35 -3.07
CA ALA A 27 4.67 2.55 -4.49
C ALA A 27 4.97 3.98 -4.95
N LEU A 28 4.55 4.98 -4.17
CA LEU A 28 4.85 6.39 -4.45
C LEU A 28 6.33 6.71 -4.32
N HIS A 29 7.02 6.14 -3.33
CA HIS A 29 8.46 6.29 -3.21
C HIS A 29 9.18 5.75 -4.45
N ARG A 30 8.83 4.53 -4.91
CA ARG A 30 9.38 3.94 -6.14
C ARG A 30 9.07 4.77 -7.38
N LEU A 31 7.85 5.29 -7.50
CA LEU A 31 7.46 6.13 -8.62
C LEU A 31 8.24 7.46 -8.64
N ALA A 32 8.42 8.09 -7.47
CA ALA A 32 9.20 9.31 -7.36
C ALA A 32 10.68 9.09 -7.72
N VAL A 33 11.30 8.01 -7.24
CA VAL A 33 12.67 7.62 -7.61
C VAL A 33 12.78 7.40 -9.11
N ARG A 34 11.82 6.69 -9.72
CA ARG A 34 11.79 6.46 -11.18
C ARG A 34 11.65 7.74 -11.99
N LEU A 35 11.00 8.76 -11.45
CA LEU A 35 10.90 10.09 -12.05
C LEU A 35 12.13 10.98 -11.79
N GLY A 36 13.19 10.44 -11.17
CA GLY A 36 14.41 11.18 -10.85
C GLY A 36 14.27 12.14 -9.67
N LEU A 37 13.17 12.04 -8.91
CA LEU A 37 12.99 12.84 -7.70
C LEU A 37 13.84 12.24 -6.58
N ARG A 38 14.76 13.04 -6.03
CA ARG A 38 15.45 12.68 -4.79
C ARG A 38 14.42 12.63 -3.67
N ARG A 39 14.27 11.45 -3.07
CA ARG A 39 13.40 11.24 -1.91
C ARG A 39 14.16 10.51 -0.82
N GLU A 40 13.95 10.97 0.40
CA GLU A 40 14.29 10.21 1.59
C GLU A 40 13.62 8.82 1.53
N PRO A 41 14.25 7.79 2.11
CA PRO A 41 13.64 6.47 2.23
C PRO A 41 12.25 6.58 2.84
N PRO A 42 11.30 5.69 2.46
CA PRO A 42 9.99 5.67 3.08
C PRO A 42 10.15 5.55 4.61
N PRO A 43 9.35 6.29 5.39
CA PRO A 43 9.53 6.33 6.85
C PRO A 43 9.41 4.92 7.44
N GLY A 44 10.20 4.56 8.45
CA GLY A 44 10.07 3.30 9.21
C GLY A 44 10.11 2.00 8.38
N ASP A 45 9.50 0.94 8.91
CA ASP A 45 9.56 -0.42 8.36
C ASP A 45 8.56 -0.71 7.22
N HIS A 46 8.02 0.32 6.55
CA HIS A 46 6.96 0.12 5.56
C HIS A 46 7.39 -0.79 4.40
N ALA A 47 8.64 -0.67 3.92
CA ALA A 47 9.17 -1.56 2.89
C ALA A 47 9.30 -3.02 3.37
N ALA A 48 9.76 -3.23 4.60
CA ALA A 48 9.90 -4.56 5.19
C ALA A 48 8.53 -5.21 5.49
N ARG A 49 7.56 -4.42 5.97
CA ARG A 49 6.18 -4.86 6.22
C ARG A 49 5.47 -5.22 4.92
N LEU A 50 5.62 -4.39 3.88
CA LEU A 50 5.10 -4.71 2.54
C LEU A 50 5.70 -6.01 2.01
N HIS A 51 7.02 -6.17 2.12
CA HIS A 51 7.70 -7.38 1.67
C HIS A 51 7.16 -8.64 2.39
N ARG A 52 7.03 -8.60 3.72
CA ARG A 52 6.45 -9.70 4.51
C ARG A 52 5.01 -10.01 4.09
N THR A 53 4.21 -8.98 3.85
CA THR A 53 2.81 -9.11 3.41
C THR A 53 2.69 -9.80 2.05
N LEU A 54 3.60 -9.48 1.12
CA LEU A 54 3.66 -10.12 -0.19
C LEU A 54 4.08 -11.58 -0.08
N LEU A 55 5.09 -11.89 0.74
CA LEU A 55 5.52 -13.28 0.96
C LEU A 55 4.39 -14.12 1.57
N GLN A 56 3.71 -13.61 2.60
CA GLN A 56 2.59 -14.31 3.20
C GLN A 56 1.47 -14.58 2.18
N ARG A 57 1.09 -13.57 1.37
CA ARG A 57 0.05 -13.74 0.35
C ARG A 57 0.46 -14.75 -0.74
N LEU A 58 1.74 -14.77 -1.11
CA LEU A 58 2.28 -15.75 -2.04
C LEU A 58 2.14 -17.17 -1.49
N GLU A 59 2.54 -17.38 -0.23
CA GLU A 59 2.45 -18.69 0.45
C GLU A 59 0.99 -19.16 0.57
N GLU A 60 0.07 -18.24 0.84
CA GLU A 60 -1.36 -18.52 1.00
C GLU A 60 -2.13 -18.55 -0.34
N HIS A 61 -1.44 -18.43 -1.48
CA HIS A 61 -2.05 -18.37 -2.82
C HIS A 61 -3.14 -17.29 -2.95
N ARG A 62 -2.98 -16.18 -2.23
CA ARG A 62 -3.91 -15.03 -2.28
C ARG A 62 -3.49 -14.03 -3.35
N SER A 63 -4.46 -13.26 -3.83
CA SER A 63 -4.20 -12.14 -4.73
C SER A 63 -3.26 -11.11 -4.09
N PHE A 64 -2.43 -10.49 -4.91
CA PHE A 64 -1.60 -9.33 -4.56
C PHE A 64 -2.36 -8.00 -4.66
N ASP A 65 -3.68 -8.04 -4.69
CA ASP A 65 -4.49 -6.85 -4.50
C ASP A 65 -4.35 -6.35 -3.05
N LEU A 66 -3.58 -5.27 -2.91
CA LEU A 66 -3.32 -4.58 -1.64
C LEU A 66 -4.26 -3.39 -1.46
N SER A 67 -5.12 -3.12 -2.44
CA SER A 67 -6.05 -2.01 -2.40
C SER A 67 -7.14 -2.23 -1.34
N ALA A 68 -7.41 -3.49 -0.97
CA ALA A 68 -8.57 -3.86 -0.12
C ALA A 68 -9.91 -3.24 -0.59
N GLU A 69 -9.95 -2.66 -1.79
CA GLU A 69 -11.14 -2.08 -2.36
C GLU A 69 -11.93 -3.25 -2.95
N PRO A 70 -13.21 -3.40 -2.59
CA PRO A 70 -14.07 -4.30 -3.35
C PRO A 70 -14.05 -3.81 -4.79
N LEU A 71 -13.69 -4.70 -5.72
CA LEU A 71 -13.86 -4.45 -7.15
C LEU A 71 -15.32 -4.03 -7.33
N ALA A 72 -15.54 -2.77 -7.69
CA ALA A 72 -16.88 -2.27 -7.99
C ALA A 72 -17.41 -3.09 -9.17
N ILE A 73 -18.36 -3.99 -8.89
CA ILE A 73 -19.12 -4.75 -9.88
C ILE A 73 -20.34 -3.92 -10.27
#